data_AF-A0A1G2HJQ2-F1
#
_entry.id   AF-A0A1G2HJQ2-F1
#
_cell.length_a   1.000
_cell.length_b   1.000
_cell.length_c   1.000
_cell.angle_alpha   90.00
_cell.angle_beta   90.00
_cell.angle_gamma   90.00
#
_symmetry.space_group_name_H-M   'P 1'
#
loop_
_entity.id
_entity.type
_entity.pdbx_description
1 polymer ?
#
loop_
_entity_poly.entity_id
_entity_poly.type
_entity_poly.pdbx_seq_one_letter_code
_entity_poly.pdbx_strand_id
1 'polypeptide(L)'
;MTNIFKSFHITLSQKEKKQACQLVVILAVLLYAISFFDKALSIGLFFLLLLFFATIFLLYGFGVRDKNIYIVFLMGLLVHLGVALLLYWTGLKPFGGGADFTLYDQIARDIADRFSHGNFSLAGLYTDHFFPILIGILYMVTLPSMIVGQLFIVWLSAFSILLVYLIVIEIGGTKKTAFLASLVVSIYPSYLYFGSVLLKDTVVIPLALVGILFILKIVNPIRNTARVFAPEGPVGSGRENFTHSENFRPWAVSNGVNSFSWIKFLAFFVILSCLINLRFYIGYSLMFSFVICWFIISSFKAKEKVIYGVTMIFLLGFSPQIVGNGYYGFNSFKNLINPEKITYYREIVYSNNSSLNSQPTTPQSAASQPTASQPTINQPTTPQSAASQPTASQPTINQPNLPQKNPPKQELNGSGSNFELETGFKGGAGSFLKNSFQSFTYSLLGPFPWQLTQKRQVIGLAETIPWYILIIAFTYGSVSFIKKNGILPFLKFYKSSLPLLIFSIFTLGALSLFINNYGIIARIRIPAFICLISIICVMFNERLEQIYEPR
;
A
#
# COMPACT_ATOMS: atom_id res chain seq x y z
N MET A 1 -9.20 28.29 -8.70
CA MET A 1 -7.74 28.25 -8.94
C MET A 1 -7.11 29.64 -9.06
N THR A 2 -7.67 30.55 -9.84
CA THR A 2 -7.15 31.93 -10.06
C THR A 2 -6.91 32.73 -8.77
N ASN A 3 -7.79 32.63 -7.76
CA ASN A 3 -7.58 33.31 -6.47
C ASN A 3 -6.43 32.72 -5.63
N ILE A 4 -6.18 31.40 -5.75
CA ILE A 4 -5.07 30.73 -5.05
C ILE A 4 -3.74 31.18 -5.67
N PHE A 5 -3.66 31.22 -7.01
CA PHE A 5 -2.48 31.72 -7.72
C PHE A 5 -2.21 33.20 -7.43
N LYS A 6 -3.25 34.05 -7.42
CA LYS A 6 -3.11 35.46 -7.04
C LYS A 6 -2.59 35.62 -5.61
N SER A 7 -3.13 34.88 -4.65
CA SER A 7 -2.68 34.92 -3.25
C SER A 7 -1.22 34.47 -3.10
N PHE A 8 -0.84 33.39 -3.78
CA PHE A 8 0.54 32.90 -3.76
C PHE A 8 1.53 33.92 -4.37
N HIS A 9 1.13 34.57 -5.46
CA HIS A 9 1.98 35.54 -6.16
C HIS A 9 2.17 36.88 -5.41
N ILE A 10 1.18 37.25 -4.58
CA ILE A 10 1.18 38.49 -3.78
C ILE A 10 2.02 38.33 -2.49
N THR A 11 2.20 37.10 -1.99
CA THR A 11 2.82 36.86 -0.68
C THR A 11 4.35 36.75 -0.73
N LEU A 12 4.93 36.37 -1.86
CA LEU A 12 6.39 36.21 -1.97
C LEU A 12 7.10 37.56 -2.15
N SER A 13 8.04 37.86 -1.25
CA SER A 13 8.96 39.00 -1.36
C SER A 13 9.79 38.89 -2.65
N GLN A 14 10.19 40.02 -3.23
CA GLN A 14 11.08 40.05 -4.39
C GLN A 14 12.37 39.23 -4.16
N LYS A 15 12.87 39.21 -2.92
CA LYS A 15 14.02 38.38 -2.53
C LYS A 15 13.73 36.88 -2.67
N GLU A 16 12.56 36.44 -2.22
CA GLU A 16 12.14 35.04 -2.28
C GLU A 16 11.87 34.60 -3.73
N LYS A 17 11.32 35.49 -4.57
CA LYS A 17 11.15 35.24 -6.01
C LYS A 17 12.50 35.01 -6.71
N LYS A 18 13.51 35.84 -6.40
CA LYS A 18 14.87 35.67 -6.93
C LYS A 18 15.48 34.33 -6.50
N GLN A 19 15.33 33.95 -5.23
CA GLN A 19 15.83 32.67 -4.71
C GLN A 19 15.14 31.47 -5.35
N ALA A 20 13.81 31.52 -5.52
CA ALA A 20 13.05 30.47 -6.19
C ALA A 20 13.48 30.32 -7.66
N CYS A 21 13.68 31.43 -8.38
CA CYS A 21 14.17 31.41 -9.76
C CYS A 21 15.58 30.79 -9.85
N GLN A 22 16.49 31.18 -8.96
CA GLN A 22 17.83 30.58 -8.89
C GLN A 22 17.77 29.07 -8.63
N LEU A 23 16.91 28.62 -7.71
CA LEU A 23 16.74 27.20 -7.41
C LEU A 23 16.22 26.42 -8.63
N VAL A 24 15.25 26.96 -9.36
CA VAL A 24 14.70 26.35 -10.59
C VAL A 24 15.77 26.22 -11.66
N VAL A 25 16.60 27.26 -11.86
CA VAL A 25 17.71 27.22 -12.83
C VAL A 25 18.76 26.18 -12.42
N ILE A 26 19.16 26.14 -11.15
CA ILE A 26 20.12 25.15 -10.63
C ILE A 26 19.60 23.73 -10.86
N LEU A 27 18.33 23.49 -10.54
CA LEU A 27 17.69 22.20 -10.73
C LEU A 27 17.60 21.82 -12.21
N ALA A 28 17.27 22.75 -13.10
CA ALA A 28 17.21 22.50 -14.54
C ALA A 28 18.60 22.14 -15.11
N VAL A 29 19.64 22.87 -14.70
CA VAL A 29 21.04 22.56 -15.08
C VAL A 29 21.45 21.19 -14.55
N LEU A 30 21.10 20.85 -13.31
CA LEU A 30 21.40 19.54 -12.73
C LEU A 30 20.67 18.40 -13.46
N LEU A 31 19.39 18.56 -13.78
CA LEU A 31 18.63 17.58 -14.57
C LEU A 31 19.21 17.42 -15.98
N TYR A 32 19.64 18.53 -16.60
CA TYR A 32 20.29 18.52 -17.91
C TYR A 32 21.63 17.77 -17.84
N ALA A 33 22.46 18.04 -16.84
CA ALA A 33 23.72 17.32 -16.61
C ALA A 33 23.50 15.81 -16.42
N ILE A 34 22.50 15.40 -15.61
CA ILE A 34 22.16 13.98 -15.42
C ILE A 34 21.69 13.36 -16.74
N SER A 35 20.95 14.11 -17.58
CA SER A 35 20.43 13.59 -18.86
C SER A 35 21.52 13.17 -19.85
N PHE A 36 22.73 13.73 -19.73
CA PHE A 36 23.88 13.29 -20.53
C PHE A 36 24.38 11.89 -20.15
N PHE A 37 24.27 11.51 -18.88
CA PHE A 37 24.73 10.21 -18.39
C PHE A 37 23.63 9.16 -18.39
N ASP A 38 22.42 9.55 -17.97
CA ASP A 38 21.27 8.66 -17.86
C ASP A 38 19.97 9.45 -18.13
N LYS A 39 19.51 9.35 -19.38
CA LYS A 39 18.26 9.99 -19.83
C LYS A 39 17.04 9.51 -19.04
N ALA A 40 16.98 8.23 -18.68
CA ALA A 40 15.84 7.66 -17.97
C ALA A 40 15.76 8.19 -16.54
N LEU A 41 16.92 8.25 -15.86
CA LEU A 41 17.02 8.84 -14.52
C LEU A 41 16.64 10.32 -14.52
N SER A 42 17.13 11.10 -15.49
CA SER A 42 16.79 12.53 -15.60
C SER A 42 15.29 12.76 -15.79
N ILE A 43 14.65 12.03 -16.72
CA ILE A 43 13.20 12.11 -16.94
C ILE A 43 12.43 11.69 -15.68
N GLY A 44 12.85 10.61 -15.03
CA GLY A 44 12.22 10.15 -13.79
C GLY A 44 12.34 11.16 -12.65
N LEU A 45 13.49 11.82 -12.48
CA LEU A 45 13.69 12.87 -11.47
C LEU A 45 12.85 14.11 -11.76
N PHE A 46 12.76 14.51 -13.03
CA PHE A 46 11.86 15.59 -13.44
C PHE A 46 10.39 15.27 -13.14
N PHE A 47 9.96 14.05 -13.44
CA PHE A 47 8.60 13.59 -13.13
C PHE A 47 8.34 13.57 -11.61
N LEU A 48 9.29 13.06 -10.82
CA LEU A 48 9.23 13.05 -9.35
C LEU A 48 9.08 14.47 -8.79
N LEU A 49 9.82 15.43 -9.33
CA LEU A 49 9.75 16.84 -8.96
C LEU A 49 8.35 17.43 -9.25
N LEU A 50 7.77 17.11 -10.42
CA LEU A 50 6.43 17.54 -10.77
C LEU A 50 5.39 17.01 -9.76
N LEU A 51 5.49 15.74 -9.40
CA LEU A 51 4.62 15.13 -8.39
C LEU A 51 4.81 15.75 -6.99
N PHE A 52 6.05 16.05 -6.61
CA PHE A 52 6.36 16.76 -5.37
C PHE A 52 5.64 18.12 -5.32
N PHE A 53 5.83 18.96 -6.35
CA PHE A 53 5.19 20.28 -6.40
C PHE A 53 3.66 20.19 -6.48
N ALA A 54 3.11 19.23 -7.22
CA ALA A 54 1.67 18.98 -7.25
C ALA A 54 1.13 18.63 -5.86
N THR A 55 1.86 17.81 -5.09
CA THR A 55 1.47 17.45 -3.72
C THR A 55 1.51 18.67 -2.79
N ILE A 56 2.58 19.47 -2.84
CA ILE A 56 2.69 20.71 -2.05
C ILE A 56 1.56 21.69 -2.41
N PHE A 57 1.28 21.86 -3.70
CA PHE A 57 0.21 22.73 -4.18
C PHE A 57 -1.17 22.26 -3.69
N LEU A 58 -1.44 20.95 -3.75
CA LEU A 58 -2.69 20.37 -3.23
C LEU A 58 -2.82 20.60 -1.72
N LEU A 59 -1.77 20.32 -0.94
CA LEU A 59 -1.77 20.55 0.52
C LEU A 59 -2.04 22.02 0.85
N TYR A 60 -1.37 22.94 0.16
CA TYR A 60 -1.59 24.37 0.33
C TYR A 60 -3.02 24.78 -0.08
N GLY A 61 -3.53 24.24 -1.19
CA GLY A 61 -4.90 24.46 -1.67
C GLY A 61 -5.98 23.96 -0.70
N PHE A 62 -5.70 22.89 0.04
CA PHE A 62 -6.54 22.40 1.13
C PHE A 62 -6.35 23.18 2.46
N GLY A 63 -5.57 24.26 2.45
CA GLY A 63 -5.35 25.11 3.63
C GLY A 63 -4.41 24.53 4.67
N VAL A 64 -3.62 23.50 4.33
CA VAL A 64 -2.65 22.89 5.25
C VAL A 64 -1.48 23.84 5.43
N ARG A 65 -1.37 24.48 6.61
CA ARG A 65 -0.30 25.44 6.93
C ARG A 65 0.77 24.90 7.87
N ASP A 66 0.65 23.65 8.31
CA ASP A 66 1.60 23.06 9.25
C ASP A 66 2.93 22.75 8.56
N LYS A 67 4.00 23.44 8.97
CA LYS A 67 5.36 23.24 8.43
C LYS A 67 5.85 21.79 8.60
N ASN A 68 5.44 21.11 9.68
CA ASN A 68 5.88 19.74 9.96
C ASN A 68 5.42 18.76 8.87
N ILE A 69 4.24 18.97 8.29
CA ILE A 69 3.71 18.15 7.20
C ILE A 69 4.63 18.21 5.99
N TYR A 70 5.06 19.42 5.61
CA TYR A 70 5.96 19.63 4.48
C TYR A 70 7.36 19.03 4.73
N ILE A 71 7.88 19.20 5.95
CA ILE A 71 9.19 18.64 6.35
C ILE A 71 9.15 17.12 6.32
N VAL A 72 8.11 16.50 6.89
CA VAL A 72 7.94 15.05 6.91
C VAL A 72 7.83 14.48 5.49
N PHE A 73 7.05 15.12 4.63
CA PHE A 73 6.91 14.69 3.24
C PHE A 73 8.25 14.78 2.49
N LEU A 74 8.98 15.90 2.63
CA LEU A 74 10.30 16.07 2.01
C LEU A 74 11.32 15.06 2.54
N MET A 75 11.37 14.85 3.85
CA MET A 75 12.27 13.88 4.48
C MET A 75 11.98 12.46 3.98
N GLY A 76 10.71 12.04 3.98
CA GLY A 76 10.30 10.74 3.44
C GLY A 76 10.71 10.59 1.97
N LEU A 77 10.51 11.63 1.16
CA LEU A 77 10.93 11.63 -0.24
C LEU A 77 12.45 11.45 -0.39
N LEU A 78 13.25 12.22 0.35
CA LEU A 78 14.72 12.15 0.27
C LEU A 78 15.27 10.81 0.75
N VAL A 79 14.71 10.26 1.84
CA VAL A 79 15.11 8.96 2.38
C VAL A 79 14.85 7.84 1.38
N HIS A 80 13.63 7.76 0.83
CA HIS A 80 13.29 6.74 -0.16
C HIS A 80 13.99 6.96 -1.50
N LEU A 81 14.21 8.21 -1.93
CA LEU A 81 14.99 8.52 -3.12
C LEU A 81 16.42 8.03 -2.97
N GLY A 82 17.07 8.32 -1.84
CA GLY A 82 18.43 7.86 -1.56
C GLY A 82 18.55 6.33 -1.63
N VAL A 83 17.58 5.61 -1.07
CA VAL A 83 17.56 4.13 -1.12
C VAL A 83 17.26 3.63 -2.53
N ALA A 84 16.28 4.17 -3.24
CA ALA A 84 15.98 3.78 -4.62
C ALA A 84 17.20 3.95 -5.55
N LEU A 85 17.89 5.08 -5.42
CA LEU A 85 19.12 5.36 -6.17
C LEU A 85 20.27 4.42 -5.78
N LEU A 86 20.45 4.14 -4.48
CA LEU A 86 21.42 3.16 -4.01
C LEU A 86 21.15 1.78 -4.62
N LEU A 87 19.90 1.31 -4.60
CA LEU A 87 19.49 0.03 -5.19
C LEU A 87 19.69 0.02 -6.70
N TYR A 88 19.41 1.13 -7.38
CA TYR A 88 19.62 1.28 -8.83
C TYR A 88 21.08 1.10 -9.21
N TRP A 89 22.02 1.77 -8.51
CA TRP A 89 23.44 1.71 -8.85
C TRP A 89 24.16 0.45 -8.35
N THR A 90 23.78 -0.06 -7.17
CA THR A 90 24.46 -1.24 -6.59
C THR A 90 23.88 -2.57 -7.06
N GLY A 91 22.63 -2.57 -7.54
CA GLY A 91 21.89 -3.80 -7.83
C GLY A 91 21.62 -4.66 -6.59
N LEU A 92 21.75 -4.09 -5.37
CA LEU A 92 21.61 -4.81 -4.12
C LEU A 92 20.18 -5.35 -3.93
N LYS A 93 20.04 -6.65 -3.64
CA LYS A 93 18.74 -7.33 -3.42
C LYS A 93 18.73 -8.09 -2.09
N PRO A 94 18.65 -7.38 -0.94
CA PRO A 94 18.86 -7.94 0.40
C PRO A 94 17.88 -9.06 0.77
N PHE A 95 16.63 -8.97 0.30
CA PHE A 95 15.57 -9.94 0.61
C PHE A 95 15.41 -11.04 -0.46
N GLY A 96 16.29 -11.09 -1.48
CA GLY A 96 16.10 -11.96 -2.64
C GLY A 96 14.86 -11.58 -3.45
N GLY A 97 14.45 -12.44 -4.40
CA GLY A 97 13.13 -12.31 -5.05
C GLY A 97 13.02 -11.27 -6.17
N GLY A 98 14.07 -11.09 -6.99
CA GLY A 98 14.07 -10.13 -8.09
C GLY A 98 13.11 -10.42 -9.26
N ALA A 99 12.35 -11.50 -9.21
CA ALA A 99 11.45 -11.91 -10.29
C ALA A 99 10.26 -10.95 -10.45
N ASP A 100 9.61 -10.57 -9.35
CA ASP A 100 8.34 -9.83 -9.41
C ASP A 100 8.49 -8.45 -10.08
N PHE A 101 9.45 -7.63 -9.64
CA PHE A 101 9.60 -6.28 -10.17
C PHE A 101 10.13 -6.24 -11.61
N THR A 102 10.93 -7.24 -12.01
CA THR A 102 11.43 -7.35 -13.39
C THR A 102 10.29 -7.74 -14.33
N LEU A 103 9.44 -8.69 -13.89
CA LEU A 103 8.25 -9.09 -14.62
C LEU A 103 7.26 -7.94 -14.73
N TYR A 104 7.04 -7.17 -13.66
CA TYR A 104 6.17 -5.99 -13.69
C TYR A 104 6.71 -4.91 -14.64
N ASP A 105 8.01 -4.66 -14.65
CA ASP A 105 8.64 -3.73 -15.60
C ASP A 105 8.43 -4.19 -17.05
N GLN A 106 8.70 -5.47 -17.33
CA GLN A 106 8.54 -6.04 -18.67
C GLN A 106 7.11 -5.91 -19.18
N ILE A 107 6.12 -6.37 -18.39
CA ILE A 107 4.71 -6.27 -18.77
C ILE A 107 4.29 -4.80 -18.94
N ALA A 108 4.77 -3.90 -18.08
CA ALA A 108 4.48 -2.47 -18.20
C ALA A 108 5.05 -1.85 -19.49
N ARG A 109 6.24 -2.28 -19.95
CA ARG A 109 6.81 -1.87 -21.24
C ARG A 109 5.95 -2.37 -22.39
N ASP A 110 5.53 -3.63 -22.36
CA ASP A 110 4.66 -4.21 -23.40
C ASP A 110 3.31 -3.48 -23.47
N ILE A 111 2.74 -3.10 -22.32
CA ILE A 111 1.51 -2.29 -22.25
C ILE A 111 1.74 -0.90 -22.84
N ALA A 112 2.84 -0.24 -22.44
CA ALA A 112 3.16 1.11 -22.92
C ALA A 112 3.36 1.13 -24.45
N ASP A 113 4.08 0.14 -24.98
CA ASP A 113 4.28 -0.04 -26.42
C ASP A 113 2.94 -0.21 -27.14
N ARG A 114 2.09 -1.15 -26.70
CA ARG A 114 0.77 -1.36 -27.32
C ARG A 114 -0.12 -0.12 -27.27
N PHE A 115 -0.19 0.55 -26.11
CA PHE A 115 -1.03 1.73 -25.93
C PHE A 115 -0.53 2.90 -26.79
N SER A 116 0.79 3.06 -26.96
CA SER A 116 1.36 4.07 -27.85
C SER A 116 1.02 3.86 -29.33
N HIS A 117 0.75 2.61 -29.74
CA HIS A 117 0.25 2.25 -31.06
C HIS A 117 -1.30 2.24 -31.17
N GLY A 118 -2.01 2.74 -30.17
CA GLY A 118 -3.48 2.78 -30.13
C GLY A 118 -4.16 1.44 -29.83
N ASN A 119 -3.40 0.40 -29.49
CA ASN A 119 -3.94 -0.89 -29.10
C ASN A 119 -4.14 -0.97 -27.58
N PHE A 120 -5.36 -0.73 -27.12
CA PHE A 120 -5.73 -0.80 -25.70
C PHE A 120 -6.09 -2.22 -25.20
N SER A 121 -5.90 -3.25 -26.03
CA SER A 121 -6.21 -4.63 -25.66
C SER A 121 -5.13 -5.23 -24.76
N LEU A 122 -5.56 -5.76 -23.60
CA LEU A 122 -4.74 -6.52 -22.68
C LEU A 122 -4.65 -8.02 -23.05
N ALA A 123 -5.30 -8.44 -24.14
CA ALA A 123 -5.31 -9.84 -24.56
C ALA A 123 -3.89 -10.35 -24.82
N GLY A 124 -3.57 -11.52 -24.26
CA GLY A 124 -2.25 -12.14 -24.39
C GLY A 124 -1.17 -11.57 -23.46
N LEU A 125 -1.50 -10.60 -22.60
CA LEU A 125 -0.62 -10.14 -21.53
C LEU A 125 -1.03 -10.79 -20.22
N TYR A 126 -0.05 -11.22 -19.43
CA TYR A 126 -0.29 -11.72 -18.09
C TYR A 126 -0.59 -10.55 -17.14
N THR A 127 -1.85 -10.35 -16.77
CA THR A 127 -2.28 -9.25 -15.90
C THR A 127 -3.19 -9.74 -14.79
N ASP A 128 -2.63 -10.40 -13.78
CA ASP A 128 -3.40 -10.86 -12.61
C ASP A 128 -3.88 -9.70 -11.71
N HIS A 129 -3.39 -8.48 -11.95
CA HIS A 129 -3.76 -7.27 -11.21
C HIS A 129 -3.40 -5.99 -11.97
N PHE A 130 -3.97 -4.86 -11.58
CA PHE A 130 -3.82 -3.58 -12.29
C PHE A 130 -2.45 -2.88 -12.15
N PHE A 131 -1.53 -3.37 -11.33
CA PHE A 131 -0.26 -2.69 -11.11
C PHE A 131 0.60 -2.50 -12.39
N PRO A 132 0.88 -3.52 -13.22
CA PRO A 132 1.62 -3.31 -14.47
C PRO A 132 0.91 -2.38 -15.45
N ILE A 133 -0.43 -2.33 -15.44
CA ILE A 133 -1.21 -1.41 -16.26
C ILE A 133 -0.97 0.04 -15.82
N LEU A 134 -1.01 0.30 -14.51
CA LEU A 134 -0.70 1.62 -13.96
C LEU A 134 0.70 2.09 -14.37
N ILE A 135 1.71 1.22 -14.26
CA ILE A 135 3.08 1.54 -14.67
C ILE A 135 3.20 1.67 -16.19
N GLY A 136 2.48 0.88 -16.97
CA GLY A 136 2.45 1.00 -18.44
C GLY A 136 1.86 2.33 -18.91
N ILE A 137 0.78 2.79 -18.29
CA ILE A 137 0.21 4.14 -18.54
C ILE A 137 1.24 5.22 -18.17
N LEU A 138 1.94 5.06 -17.05
CA LEU A 138 3.02 5.97 -16.66
C LEU A 138 4.14 5.99 -17.72
N TYR A 139 4.58 4.83 -18.19
CA TYR A 139 5.62 4.70 -19.21
C TYR A 139 5.21 5.30 -20.54
N MET A 140 3.93 5.21 -20.92
CA MET A 140 3.37 5.82 -22.12
C MET A 140 3.51 7.35 -22.10
N VAL A 141 3.34 8.00 -20.94
CA VAL A 141 3.43 9.47 -20.80
C VAL A 141 4.84 9.97 -20.42
N THR A 142 5.77 9.07 -20.12
CA THR A 142 7.14 9.40 -19.72
C THR A 142 8.18 8.68 -20.58
N LEU A 143 8.84 7.65 -20.05
CA LEU A 143 9.78 6.79 -20.73
C LEU A 143 9.62 5.37 -20.17
N PRO A 144 9.58 4.32 -21.02
CA PRO A 144 9.52 2.94 -20.56
C PRO A 144 10.86 2.54 -19.94
N SER A 145 11.04 2.80 -18.65
CA SER A 145 12.24 2.43 -17.90
C SER A 145 11.95 2.18 -16.42
N MET A 146 12.51 1.08 -15.88
CA MET A 146 12.31 0.66 -14.49
C MET A 146 12.58 1.77 -13.47
N ILE A 147 13.62 2.58 -13.69
CA ILE A 147 13.98 3.67 -12.78
C ILE A 147 12.89 4.75 -12.71
N VAL A 148 12.17 5.01 -13.81
CA VAL A 148 11.04 5.95 -13.84
C VAL A 148 9.90 5.41 -12.97
N GLY A 149 9.60 4.13 -13.09
CA GLY A 149 8.63 3.45 -12.25
C GLY A 149 9.03 3.46 -10.76
N GLN A 150 10.31 3.20 -10.45
CA GLN A 150 10.84 3.27 -9.09
C GLN A 150 10.73 4.68 -8.49
N LEU A 151 10.99 5.73 -9.26
CA LEU A 151 10.87 7.11 -8.78
C LEU A 151 9.41 7.51 -8.54
N PHE A 152 8.47 7.01 -9.33
CA PHE A 152 7.04 7.13 -9.02
C PHE A 152 6.68 6.42 -7.70
N ILE A 153 7.25 5.24 -7.45
CA ILE A 153 7.09 4.52 -6.19
C ILE A 153 7.67 5.30 -5.00
N VAL A 154 8.82 5.95 -5.15
CA VAL A 154 9.40 6.83 -4.11
C VAL A 154 8.41 7.94 -3.71
N TRP A 155 7.72 8.55 -4.67
CA TRP A 155 6.68 9.54 -4.38
C TRP A 155 5.51 8.94 -3.58
N LEU A 156 5.00 7.76 -3.98
CA LEU A 156 3.94 7.06 -3.25
C LEU A 156 4.36 6.70 -1.82
N SER A 157 5.63 6.37 -1.62
CA SER A 157 6.16 6.07 -0.29
C SER A 157 6.21 7.33 0.59
N ALA A 158 6.71 8.45 0.06
CA ALA A 158 6.65 9.74 0.74
C ALA A 158 5.21 10.17 1.06
N PHE A 159 4.28 9.95 0.12
CA PHE A 159 2.87 10.26 0.31
C PHE A 159 2.23 9.42 1.44
N SER A 160 2.62 8.17 1.59
CA SER A 160 2.16 7.33 2.70
C SER A 160 2.68 7.82 4.05
N ILE A 161 3.94 8.28 4.13
CA ILE A 161 4.52 8.87 5.35
C ILE A 161 3.75 10.14 5.74
N LEU A 162 3.39 10.97 4.75
CA LEU A 162 2.49 12.11 4.95
C LEU A 162 1.12 11.68 5.51
N LEU A 163 0.53 10.59 5.00
CA LEU A 163 -0.73 10.05 5.51
C LEU A 163 -0.63 9.56 6.96
N VAL A 164 0.52 8.99 7.36
CA VAL A 164 0.78 8.62 8.76
C VAL A 164 0.66 9.83 9.67
N TYR A 165 1.29 10.95 9.29
CA TYR A 165 1.16 12.20 10.04
C TYR A 165 -0.31 12.59 10.23
N LEU A 166 -1.09 12.60 9.14
CA LEU A 166 -2.50 12.96 9.17
C LEU A 166 -3.35 11.99 10.01
N ILE A 167 -3.09 10.69 9.90
CA ILE A 167 -3.78 9.66 10.69
C ILE A 167 -3.49 9.84 12.18
N VAL A 168 -2.24 10.07 12.57
CA VAL A 168 -1.87 10.28 13.98
C VAL A 168 -2.57 11.52 14.55
N ILE A 169 -2.64 12.61 13.80
CA ILE A 169 -3.42 13.80 14.21
C ILE A 169 -4.91 13.45 14.36
N GLU A 170 -5.48 12.70 13.41
CA GLU A 170 -6.90 12.33 13.42
C GLU A 170 -7.29 11.44 14.61
N ILE A 171 -6.46 10.45 14.96
CA ILE A 171 -6.69 9.58 16.13
C ILE A 171 -6.38 10.27 17.45
N GLY A 172 -5.76 11.47 17.42
CA GLY A 172 -5.64 12.34 18.59
C GLY A 172 -4.24 12.60 19.11
N GLY A 173 -3.22 12.21 18.36
CA GLY A 173 -1.84 12.58 18.63
C GLY A 173 -1.61 14.09 18.51
N THR A 174 -0.50 14.55 19.07
CA THR A 174 0.02 15.90 18.84
C THR A 174 0.85 15.94 17.55
N LYS A 175 1.18 17.16 17.11
CA LYS A 175 2.10 17.39 15.99
C LYS A 175 3.46 16.73 16.22
N LYS A 176 3.97 16.76 17.47
CA LYS A 176 5.21 16.10 17.86
C LYS A 176 5.12 14.58 17.68
N THR A 177 4.05 13.94 18.19
CA THR A 177 3.88 12.49 18.06
C THR A 177 3.62 12.06 16.61
N ALA A 178 2.90 12.88 15.84
CA ALA A 178 2.67 12.64 14.41
C ALA A 178 3.98 12.73 13.61
N PHE A 179 4.81 13.73 13.92
CA PHE A 179 6.14 13.87 13.35
C PHE A 179 7.02 12.66 13.69
N LEU A 180 7.05 12.25 14.97
CA LEU A 180 7.80 11.09 15.44
C LEU A 180 7.34 9.79 14.76
N ALA A 181 6.03 9.54 14.68
CA ALA A 181 5.49 8.36 14.01
C ALA A 181 5.91 8.31 12.53
N SER A 182 5.84 9.46 11.86
CA SER A 182 6.24 9.57 10.46
C SER A 182 7.74 9.36 10.26
N LEU A 183 8.56 9.86 11.18
CA LEU A 183 10.01 9.62 11.19
C LEU A 183 10.31 8.13 11.37
N VAL A 184 9.70 7.47 12.36
CA VAL A 184 9.86 6.03 12.60
C VAL A 184 9.45 5.21 11.37
N VAL A 185 8.33 5.54 10.73
CA VAL A 185 7.88 4.86 9.51
C VAL A 185 8.83 5.11 8.33
N SER A 186 9.40 6.31 8.20
CA SER A 186 10.31 6.64 7.09
C SER A 186 11.61 5.82 7.09
N ILE A 187 12.03 5.35 8.26
CA ILE A 187 13.24 4.52 8.42
C ILE A 187 12.92 3.05 8.72
N TYR A 188 11.65 2.67 8.72
CA TYR A 188 11.22 1.30 9.00
C TYR A 188 11.74 0.36 7.89
N PRO A 189 12.66 -0.59 8.18
CA PRO A 189 13.49 -1.22 7.15
C PRO A 189 12.75 -1.93 6.02
N SER A 190 11.72 -2.74 6.31
CA SER A 190 10.89 -3.35 5.25
C SER A 190 10.26 -2.30 4.36
N TYR A 191 9.73 -1.22 4.93
CA TYR A 191 9.13 -0.19 4.12
C TYR A 191 10.16 0.62 3.35
N LEU A 192 11.29 0.93 3.97
CA LEU A 192 12.40 1.60 3.32
C LEU A 192 12.87 0.85 2.06
N TYR A 193 12.99 -0.48 2.15
CA TYR A 193 13.35 -1.32 1.01
C TYR A 193 12.19 -1.50 0.01
N PHE A 194 11.07 -2.07 0.46
CA PHE A 194 9.95 -2.42 -0.43
C PHE A 194 9.24 -1.19 -1.00
N GLY A 195 9.29 -0.06 -0.29
CA GLY A 195 8.84 1.26 -0.74
C GLY A 195 9.79 1.97 -1.71
N SER A 196 10.91 1.34 -2.07
CA SER A 196 11.92 1.89 -3.00
C SER A 196 12.14 1.00 -4.22
N VAL A 197 11.37 -0.08 -4.36
CA VAL A 197 11.41 -1.02 -5.51
C VAL A 197 10.05 -1.07 -6.22
N LEU A 198 10.05 -1.43 -7.51
CA LEU A 198 8.85 -1.45 -8.36
C LEU A 198 7.93 -2.63 -8.00
N LEU A 199 7.19 -2.51 -6.90
CA LEU A 199 6.25 -3.52 -6.40
C LEU A 199 4.87 -2.93 -6.17
N LYS A 200 3.83 -3.74 -6.40
CA LYS A 200 2.43 -3.31 -6.19
C LYS A 200 2.10 -2.91 -4.76
N ASP A 201 2.82 -3.44 -3.77
CA ASP A 201 2.58 -3.14 -2.35
C ASP A 201 2.74 -1.64 -2.04
N THR A 202 3.54 -0.94 -2.83
CA THR A 202 3.76 0.50 -2.70
C THR A 202 2.57 1.35 -3.14
N VAL A 203 1.66 0.80 -3.93
CA VAL A 203 0.34 1.40 -4.25
C VAL A 203 -0.69 0.99 -3.18
N VAL A 204 -0.60 -0.25 -2.69
CA VAL A 204 -1.51 -0.80 -1.68
C VAL A 204 -1.41 -0.03 -0.35
N ILE A 205 -0.20 0.31 0.08
CA ILE A 205 0.04 1.02 1.35
C ILE A 205 -0.68 2.38 1.40
N PRO A 206 -0.43 3.35 0.49
CA PRO A 206 -1.11 4.64 0.54
C PRO A 206 -2.62 4.48 0.40
N LEU A 207 -3.12 3.58 -0.47
CA LEU A 207 -4.55 3.33 -0.59
C LEU A 207 -5.15 2.81 0.73
N ALA A 208 -4.48 1.89 1.42
CA ALA A 208 -4.93 1.38 2.72
C ALA A 208 -4.96 2.51 3.76
N LEU A 209 -3.93 3.37 3.80
CA LEU A 209 -3.86 4.50 4.73
C LEU A 209 -4.92 5.57 4.43
N VAL A 210 -5.15 5.91 3.15
CA VAL A 210 -6.26 6.80 2.77
C VAL A 210 -7.60 6.18 3.14
N GLY A 211 -7.77 4.87 2.92
CA GLY A 211 -8.93 4.12 3.36
C GLY A 211 -9.17 4.25 4.87
N ILE A 212 -8.15 4.00 5.69
CA ILE A 212 -8.20 4.18 7.16
C ILE A 212 -8.55 5.61 7.54
N LEU A 213 -7.94 6.60 6.88
CA LEU A 213 -8.24 8.02 7.13
C LEU A 213 -9.71 8.34 6.81
N PHE A 214 -10.28 7.77 5.76
CA PHE A 214 -11.71 7.90 5.48
C PHE A 214 -12.58 7.22 6.54
N ILE A 215 -12.21 6.02 7.01
CA ILE A 215 -12.92 5.35 8.11
C ILE A 215 -12.97 6.29 9.33
N LEU A 216 -11.84 6.86 9.73
CA LEU A 216 -11.77 7.80 10.84
C LEU A 216 -12.69 9.01 10.64
N LYS A 217 -12.64 9.63 9.45
CA LYS A 217 -13.44 10.82 9.11
C LYS A 217 -14.93 10.55 8.94
N ILE A 218 -15.33 9.35 8.55
CA ILE A 218 -16.73 8.95 8.40
C ILE A 218 -17.32 8.57 9.76
N VAL A 219 -16.57 7.79 10.54
CA VAL A 219 -17.06 7.23 11.80
C VAL A 219 -17.03 8.25 12.94
N ASN A 220 -16.10 9.20 12.93
CA ASN A 220 -15.99 10.24 13.98
C ASN A 220 -15.90 11.67 13.39
N PRO A 221 -16.99 12.20 12.83
CA PRO A 221 -16.99 13.52 12.18
C PRO A 221 -16.70 14.68 13.14
N ILE A 222 -17.03 14.57 14.43
CA ILE A 222 -17.02 15.68 15.39
C ILE A 222 -15.61 16.22 15.68
N ARG A 223 -14.57 15.38 15.59
CA ARG A 223 -13.19 15.79 15.91
C ARG A 223 -12.53 16.66 14.82
N ASN A 224 -13.08 16.65 13.61
CA ASN A 224 -12.42 17.15 12.39
C ASN A 224 -12.31 18.68 12.30
N THR A 225 -13.16 19.46 12.96
CA THR A 225 -13.25 20.91 12.69
C THR A 225 -12.52 21.77 13.71
N ALA A 226 -12.43 21.35 14.97
CA ALA A 226 -12.00 22.22 16.06
C ALA A 226 -10.47 22.24 16.31
N ARG A 227 -9.71 21.22 15.90
CA ARG A 227 -8.30 21.06 16.31
C ARG A 227 -7.25 21.33 15.24
N VAL A 228 -7.53 21.08 13.96
CA VAL A 228 -6.50 21.17 12.91
C VAL A 228 -6.12 22.63 12.59
N PHE A 229 -7.00 23.58 12.89
CA PHE A 229 -6.86 24.97 12.45
C PHE A 229 -6.87 26.02 13.57
N ALA A 230 -6.93 25.61 14.84
CA ALA A 230 -6.76 26.57 15.93
C ALA A 230 -5.28 26.97 16.01
N PRO A 231 -4.91 28.25 15.79
CA PRO A 231 -3.55 28.71 16.04
C PRO A 231 -3.23 28.44 17.51
N GLU A 232 -2.07 27.85 17.78
CA GLU A 232 -1.56 27.74 19.15
C GLU A 232 -1.24 29.16 19.63
N GLY A 233 -2.23 29.80 20.25
CA GLY A 233 -2.02 31.06 20.96
C GLY A 233 -0.99 30.82 22.07
N PRO A 234 -0.08 31.77 22.31
CA PRO A 234 0.92 31.62 23.36
C PRO A 234 0.22 31.39 24.70
N VAL A 235 0.56 30.27 25.34
CA VAL A 235 0.16 29.98 26.73
C VAL A 235 1.02 30.86 27.63
N GLY A 236 0.68 32.15 27.67
CA GLY A 236 1.33 33.17 28.46
C GLY A 236 0.32 33.79 29.41
N SER A 237 0.63 33.74 30.70
CA SER A 237 -0.13 34.19 31.86
C SER A 237 -0.28 35.71 31.96
N GLY A 238 -0.81 36.35 30.92
CA GLY A 238 -1.13 37.78 30.90
C GLY A 238 -2.64 37.97 30.95
N ARG A 239 -3.15 38.32 32.14
CA ARG A 239 -4.52 38.81 32.34
C ARG A 239 -4.63 40.22 31.77
N GLU A 240 -4.41 40.38 30.46
CA GLU A 240 -4.59 41.67 29.79
C GLU A 240 -6.00 41.73 29.22
N ASN A 241 -6.73 42.74 29.68
CA ASN A 241 -8.08 43.09 29.28
C ASN A 241 -8.11 43.48 27.80
N PHE A 242 -8.24 42.49 26.91
CA PHE A 242 -8.62 42.72 25.52
C PHE A 242 -10.11 43.08 25.48
N THR A 243 -10.39 44.36 25.72
CA THR A 243 -11.63 45.01 25.30
C THR A 243 -11.40 45.59 23.91
N HIS A 244 -12.32 45.32 22.99
CA HIS A 244 -12.38 45.84 21.61
C HIS A 244 -11.31 45.39 20.62
N SER A 245 -11.53 44.23 19.99
CA SER A 245 -11.37 44.15 18.53
C SER A 245 -12.55 43.39 17.94
N GLU A 246 -13.38 44.14 17.22
CA GLU A 246 -14.54 43.65 16.50
C GLU A 246 -14.11 42.87 15.24
N ASN A 247 -14.92 41.89 14.86
CA ASN A 247 -15.07 41.37 13.50
C ASN A 247 -14.03 40.42 12.90
N PHE A 248 -13.32 39.62 13.71
CA PHE A 248 -12.91 38.30 13.21
C PHE A 248 -14.05 37.31 13.46
N ARG A 249 -15.06 37.30 12.58
CA ARG A 249 -16.04 36.21 12.56
C ARG A 249 -15.28 34.95 12.12
N PRO A 250 -14.98 33.97 13.01
CA PRO A 250 -14.48 32.70 12.54
C PRO A 250 -15.54 32.16 11.58
N TRP A 251 -15.13 31.91 10.34
CA TRP A 251 -16.00 31.44 9.27
C TRP A 251 -16.80 30.24 9.79
N ALA A 252 -18.06 30.50 10.12
CA ALA A 252 -19.09 29.57 10.55
C ALA A 252 -18.58 28.27 11.19
N VAL A 253 -18.40 28.28 12.52
CA VAL A 253 -18.87 27.14 13.31
C VAL A 253 -20.39 27.15 13.18
N SER A 254 -20.89 26.76 12.01
CA SER A 254 -22.30 26.50 11.85
C SER A 254 -22.62 25.43 12.89
N ASN A 255 -23.66 25.63 13.69
CA ASN A 255 -24.27 24.64 14.57
C ASN A 255 -24.87 23.45 13.77
N GLY A 256 -24.25 23.09 12.64
CA GLY A 256 -24.63 22.07 11.70
C GLY A 256 -24.40 20.71 12.31
N VAL A 257 -25.51 20.13 12.76
CA VAL A 257 -25.80 18.70 12.84
C VAL A 257 -24.78 17.88 12.04
N ASN A 258 -24.12 16.93 12.70
CA ASN A 258 -23.19 15.96 12.12
C ASN A 258 -23.80 15.23 10.91
N SER A 259 -23.81 15.85 9.74
CA SER A 259 -24.38 15.25 8.55
C SER A 259 -23.36 14.28 7.99
N PHE A 260 -23.77 13.01 7.90
CA PHE A 260 -23.03 12.01 7.17
C PHE A 260 -22.74 12.49 5.74
N SER A 261 -21.53 12.24 5.24
CA SER A 261 -21.11 12.66 3.90
C SER A 261 -21.02 11.46 2.96
N TRP A 262 -22.01 11.33 2.07
CA TRP A 262 -22.02 10.30 1.03
C TRP A 262 -20.82 10.38 0.09
N ILE A 263 -20.28 11.57 -0.15
CA ILE A 263 -19.09 11.77 -0.99
C ILE A 263 -17.86 11.10 -0.35
N LYS A 264 -17.67 11.25 0.96
CA LYS A 264 -16.57 10.56 1.68
C LYS A 264 -16.73 9.05 1.61
N PHE A 265 -17.97 8.56 1.76
CA PHE A 265 -18.25 7.12 1.64
C PHE A 265 -18.02 6.60 0.22
N LEU A 266 -18.43 7.33 -0.81
CA LEU A 266 -18.18 6.96 -2.21
C LEU A 266 -16.67 6.92 -2.50
N ALA A 267 -15.91 7.91 -2.03
CA ALA A 267 -14.45 7.90 -2.16
C ALA A 267 -13.83 6.68 -1.45
N PHE A 268 -14.27 6.39 -0.22
CA PHE A 268 -13.86 5.18 0.50
C PHE A 268 -14.20 3.91 -0.28
N PHE A 269 -15.40 3.82 -0.86
CA PHE A 269 -15.85 2.67 -1.64
C PHE A 269 -14.95 2.43 -2.86
N VAL A 270 -14.62 3.48 -3.63
CA VAL A 270 -13.70 3.39 -4.78
C VAL A 270 -12.31 2.92 -4.36
N ILE A 271 -11.77 3.48 -3.28
CA ILE A 271 -10.47 3.06 -2.72
C ILE A 271 -10.50 1.60 -2.29
N LEU A 272 -11.58 1.18 -1.64
CA LEU A 272 -11.77 -0.19 -1.21
C LEU A 272 -11.81 -1.15 -2.41
N SER A 273 -12.55 -0.83 -3.48
CA SER A 273 -12.59 -1.66 -4.69
C SER A 273 -11.22 -1.79 -5.34
N CYS A 274 -10.47 -0.69 -5.41
CA CYS A 274 -9.09 -0.69 -5.91
C CYS A 274 -8.17 -1.59 -5.06
N LEU A 275 -8.26 -1.49 -3.72
CA LEU A 275 -7.51 -2.34 -2.81
C LEU A 275 -7.86 -3.82 -2.95
N ILE A 276 -9.14 -4.16 -3.13
CA ILE A 276 -9.56 -5.55 -3.30
C ILE A 276 -8.97 -6.15 -4.59
N ASN A 277 -8.89 -5.36 -5.67
CA ASN A 277 -8.22 -5.79 -6.90
C ASN A 277 -6.71 -6.01 -6.71
N LEU A 278 -6.02 -5.08 -6.05
CA LEU A 278 -4.56 -5.16 -5.89
C LEU A 278 -4.13 -6.24 -4.89
N ARG A 279 -4.81 -6.29 -3.74
CA ARG A 279 -4.53 -7.17 -2.59
C ARG A 279 -5.83 -7.46 -1.84
N PHE A 280 -6.57 -8.47 -2.31
CA PHE A 280 -7.91 -8.78 -1.81
C PHE A 280 -8.01 -8.85 -0.27
N TYR A 281 -7.09 -9.52 0.43
CA TYR A 281 -7.15 -9.66 1.88
C TYR A 281 -6.90 -8.34 2.64
N ILE A 282 -6.13 -7.40 2.09
CA ILE A 282 -5.98 -6.06 2.67
C ILE A 282 -7.27 -5.27 2.46
N GLY A 283 -7.86 -5.35 1.26
CA GLY A 283 -9.18 -4.79 0.99
C GLY A 283 -10.25 -5.31 1.94
N TYR A 284 -10.37 -6.63 2.11
CA TYR A 284 -11.31 -7.21 3.07
C TYR A 284 -11.03 -6.80 4.52
N SER A 285 -9.76 -6.76 4.94
CA SER A 285 -9.39 -6.27 6.29
C SER A 285 -9.85 -4.83 6.51
N LEU A 286 -9.72 -3.96 5.51
CA LEU A 286 -10.22 -2.58 5.56
C LEU A 286 -11.74 -2.51 5.63
N MET A 287 -12.43 -3.31 4.80
CA MET A 287 -13.90 -3.39 4.79
C MET A 287 -14.45 -3.84 6.15
N PHE A 288 -13.95 -4.95 6.71
CA PHE A 288 -14.40 -5.45 8.00
C PHE A 288 -14.05 -4.49 9.15
N SER A 289 -12.88 -3.84 9.09
CA SER A 289 -12.53 -2.78 10.04
C SER A 289 -13.58 -1.65 10.01
N PHE A 290 -13.98 -1.17 8.83
CA PHE A 290 -15.03 -0.16 8.71
C PHE A 290 -16.37 -0.64 9.31
N VAL A 291 -16.83 -1.83 8.94
CA VAL A 291 -18.12 -2.39 9.39
C VAL A 291 -18.16 -2.50 10.92
N ILE A 292 -17.11 -3.06 11.53
CA ILE A 292 -17.04 -3.25 12.98
C ILE A 292 -16.93 -1.89 13.68
N CYS A 293 -16.03 -1.01 13.22
CA CYS A 293 -15.85 0.30 13.83
C CYS A 293 -17.09 1.18 13.72
N TRP A 294 -17.85 1.10 12.63
CA TRP A 294 -19.12 1.81 12.51
C TRP A 294 -20.04 1.50 13.68
N PHE A 295 -20.22 0.22 14.04
CA PHE A 295 -21.09 -0.14 15.16
C PHE A 295 -20.50 0.09 16.54
N ILE A 296 -19.17 0.08 16.70
CA ILE A 296 -18.56 0.28 18.02
C ILE A 296 -18.38 1.76 18.34
N ILE A 297 -17.77 2.55 17.44
CA ILE A 297 -17.24 3.87 17.79
C ILE A 297 -17.98 5.06 17.18
N SER A 298 -18.89 4.83 16.22
CA SER A 298 -19.65 5.91 15.55
C SER A 298 -20.33 6.86 16.53
N SER A 299 -20.15 8.16 16.31
CA SER A 299 -20.70 9.24 17.14
C SER A 299 -22.14 9.62 16.82
N PHE A 300 -22.78 8.93 15.88
CA PHE A 300 -24.15 9.19 15.46
C PHE A 300 -25.18 8.68 16.47
N LYS A 301 -26.39 9.23 16.44
CA LYS A 301 -27.52 8.73 17.25
C LYS A 301 -27.83 7.28 16.87
N ALA A 302 -28.30 6.46 17.81
CA ALA A 302 -28.55 5.03 17.59
C ALA A 302 -29.40 4.74 16.34
N LYS A 303 -30.47 5.50 16.11
CA LYS A 303 -31.33 5.36 14.92
C LYS A 303 -30.57 5.63 13.61
N GLU A 304 -29.86 6.74 13.52
CA GLU A 304 -29.05 7.12 12.35
C GLU A 304 -27.92 6.13 12.10
N LYS A 305 -27.27 5.68 13.17
CA LYS A 305 -26.21 4.69 13.14
C LYS A 305 -26.68 3.37 12.54
N VAL A 306 -27.89 2.91 12.89
CA VAL A 306 -28.47 1.70 12.30
C VAL A 306 -28.84 1.94 10.84
N ILE A 307 -29.57 3.02 10.52
CA ILE A 307 -30.04 3.29 9.16
C ILE A 307 -28.85 3.43 8.19
N TYR A 308 -27.94 4.37 8.45
CA TYR A 308 -26.77 4.56 7.59
C TYR A 308 -25.86 3.32 7.60
N GLY A 309 -25.72 2.65 8.74
CA GLY A 309 -24.93 1.44 8.87
C GLY A 309 -25.41 0.33 7.94
N VAL A 310 -26.70 -0.02 8.02
CA VAL A 310 -27.30 -1.05 7.17
C VAL A 310 -27.18 -0.69 5.69
N THR A 311 -27.49 0.56 5.31
CA THR A 311 -27.35 1.00 3.92
C THR A 311 -25.91 0.91 3.42
N MET A 312 -24.93 1.41 4.18
CA MET A 312 -23.53 1.36 3.79
C MET A 312 -23.00 -0.07 3.72
N ILE A 313 -23.35 -0.93 4.67
CA ILE A 313 -22.97 -2.35 4.70
C ILE A 313 -23.56 -3.04 3.48
N PHE A 314 -24.82 -2.82 3.15
CA PHE A 314 -25.40 -3.35 1.92
C PHE A 314 -24.60 -2.91 0.68
N LEU A 315 -24.29 -1.62 0.57
CA LEU A 315 -23.51 -1.09 -0.55
C LEU A 315 -22.08 -1.66 -0.60
N LEU A 316 -21.40 -1.79 0.53
CA LEU A 316 -20.03 -2.30 0.61
C LEU A 316 -19.89 -3.72 0.05
N GLY A 317 -20.94 -4.54 0.15
CA GLY A 317 -20.95 -5.88 -0.43
C GLY A 317 -20.76 -5.89 -1.95
N PHE A 318 -21.10 -4.80 -2.66
CA PHE A 318 -20.87 -4.67 -4.09
C PHE A 318 -19.42 -4.35 -4.46
N SER A 319 -18.59 -3.87 -3.51
CA SER A 319 -17.19 -3.52 -3.82
C SER A 319 -16.37 -4.73 -4.30
N PRO A 320 -16.37 -5.89 -3.60
CA PRO A 320 -15.75 -7.10 -4.14
C PRO A 320 -16.45 -7.63 -5.41
N GLN A 321 -17.76 -7.43 -5.55
CA GLN A 321 -18.53 -7.89 -6.71
C GLN A 321 -18.10 -7.18 -8.01
N ILE A 322 -17.82 -5.88 -7.95
CA ILE A 322 -17.31 -5.09 -9.09
C ILE A 322 -15.96 -5.64 -9.58
N VAL A 323 -15.18 -6.25 -8.68
CA VAL A 323 -13.87 -6.86 -8.98
C VAL A 323 -13.99 -8.34 -9.39
N GLY A 324 -15.20 -8.90 -9.46
CA GLY A 324 -15.44 -10.29 -9.86
C GLY A 324 -15.34 -11.30 -8.72
N ASN A 325 -15.22 -10.87 -7.46
CA ASN A 325 -15.14 -11.77 -6.30
C ASN A 325 -16.50 -12.22 -5.75
N GLY A 326 -17.61 -11.74 -6.34
CA GLY A 326 -18.98 -11.94 -5.85
C GLY A 326 -19.36 -11.00 -4.71
N TYR A 327 -20.65 -10.99 -4.33
CA TYR A 327 -21.14 -10.15 -3.23
C TYR A 327 -20.43 -10.51 -1.92
N TYR A 328 -19.86 -9.51 -1.24
CA TYR A 328 -18.99 -9.71 -0.07
C TYR A 328 -17.75 -10.59 -0.28
N GLY A 329 -17.42 -10.90 -1.54
CA GLY A 329 -16.33 -11.83 -1.83
C GLY A 329 -16.68 -13.29 -1.56
N PHE A 330 -17.97 -13.64 -1.45
CA PHE A 330 -18.39 -14.99 -1.02
C PHE A 330 -17.76 -16.11 -1.87
N ASN A 331 -17.63 -15.90 -3.18
CA ASN A 331 -17.00 -16.88 -4.07
C ASN A 331 -15.52 -17.07 -3.75
N SER A 332 -14.79 -15.98 -3.56
CA SER A 332 -13.38 -16.00 -3.17
C SER A 332 -13.20 -16.59 -1.77
N PHE A 333 -14.02 -16.19 -0.79
CA PHE A 333 -13.95 -16.72 0.57
C PHE A 333 -14.25 -18.22 0.63
N LYS A 334 -15.29 -18.69 -0.05
CA LYS A 334 -15.62 -20.12 -0.10
C LYS A 334 -14.46 -20.95 -0.68
N ASN A 335 -13.79 -20.43 -1.71
CA ASN A 335 -12.63 -21.09 -2.29
C ASN A 335 -11.40 -21.04 -1.37
N LEU A 336 -11.14 -19.89 -0.74
CA LEU A 336 -9.95 -19.67 0.09
C LEU A 336 -10.03 -20.32 1.47
N ILE A 337 -11.22 -20.45 2.07
CA ILE A 337 -11.41 -21.07 3.39
C ILE A 337 -11.39 -22.60 3.29
N ASN A 338 -11.41 -23.17 2.07
CA ASN A 338 -11.26 -24.61 1.89
C ASN A 338 -9.94 -25.10 2.53
N PRO A 339 -9.98 -26.10 3.44
CA PRO A 339 -8.80 -26.62 4.11
C PRO A 339 -7.67 -27.01 3.15
N GLU A 340 -7.99 -27.64 2.02
CA GLU A 340 -7.02 -28.05 1.00
C GLU A 340 -6.32 -26.85 0.36
N LYS A 341 -7.06 -25.76 0.12
CA LYS A 341 -6.49 -24.52 -0.44
C LYS A 341 -5.61 -23.81 0.57
N ILE A 342 -6.03 -23.74 1.84
CA ILE A 342 -5.20 -23.17 2.92
C ILE A 342 -3.90 -23.96 3.03
N THR A 343 -3.98 -25.29 3.09
CA THR A 343 -2.83 -26.19 3.11
C THR A 343 -1.97 -26.00 1.87
N TYR A 344 -2.55 -25.93 0.68
CA TYR A 344 -1.81 -25.71 -0.56
C TYR A 344 -1.03 -24.39 -0.56
N TYR A 345 -1.68 -23.27 -0.23
CA TYR A 345 -0.97 -21.99 -0.20
C TYR A 345 0.10 -21.97 0.88
N ARG A 346 -0.24 -22.41 2.08
CA ARG A 346 0.65 -22.33 3.24
C ARG A 346 1.81 -23.33 3.16
N GLU A 347 1.56 -24.56 2.75
CA GLU A 347 2.52 -25.66 2.83
C GLU A 347 3.15 -26.02 1.48
N ILE A 348 2.59 -25.62 0.35
CA ILE A 348 3.11 -25.97 -0.98
C ILE A 348 3.65 -24.73 -1.70
N VAL A 349 2.78 -23.77 -2.04
CA VAL A 349 3.13 -22.61 -2.89
C VAL A 349 4.30 -21.79 -2.35
N TYR A 350 4.33 -21.60 -1.03
CA TYR A 350 5.35 -20.79 -0.38
C TYR A 350 6.45 -21.61 0.32
N SER A 351 6.36 -22.94 0.27
CA SER A 351 7.40 -23.83 0.80
C SER A 351 8.52 -24.04 -0.20
N ASN A 352 9.75 -24.27 0.27
CA ASN A 352 10.91 -24.53 -0.60
C ASN A 352 11.05 -26.02 -0.95
N ASN A 353 10.08 -26.85 -0.61
CA ASN A 353 10.17 -28.29 -0.84
C ASN A 353 9.90 -28.60 -2.31
N SER A 354 10.94 -28.43 -3.13
CA SER A 354 10.96 -28.79 -4.54
C SER A 354 10.62 -30.27 -4.79
N SER A 355 10.73 -31.14 -3.79
CA SER A 355 10.31 -32.55 -3.84
C SER A 355 8.79 -32.76 -3.81
N LEU A 356 8.01 -31.80 -3.33
CA LEU A 356 6.54 -31.86 -3.30
C LEU A 356 5.88 -31.13 -4.49
N ASN A 357 6.68 -30.41 -5.29
CA ASN A 357 6.20 -29.67 -6.46
C ASN A 357 6.17 -30.51 -7.74
N SER A 358 6.35 -31.83 -7.66
CA SER A 358 5.87 -32.74 -8.70
C SER A 358 4.35 -32.66 -8.74
N GLN A 359 3.86 -31.80 -9.63
CA GLN A 359 2.46 -31.54 -9.95
C GLN A 359 1.63 -32.85 -9.87
N PRO A 360 0.48 -32.88 -9.19
CA PRO A 360 -0.44 -33.99 -9.35
C PRO A 360 -0.86 -34.01 -10.82
N THR A 361 -0.48 -35.07 -11.53
CA THR A 361 -1.01 -35.36 -12.86
C THR A 361 -2.51 -35.54 -12.71
N THR A 362 -3.29 -34.48 -12.92
CA THR A 362 -4.72 -34.63 -13.16
C THR A 362 -4.87 -35.54 -14.37
N PRO A 363 -5.65 -36.63 -14.30
CA PRO A 363 -5.90 -37.46 -15.47
C PRO A 363 -6.56 -36.58 -16.53
N GLN A 364 -5.83 -36.35 -17.61
CA GLN A 364 -6.34 -35.69 -18.80
C GLN A 364 -7.48 -36.56 -19.33
N SER A 365 -8.72 -36.15 -19.05
CA SER A 365 -9.90 -36.81 -19.59
C SER A 365 -9.80 -36.73 -21.11
N ALA A 366 -9.73 -37.88 -21.77
CA ALA A 366 -9.78 -38.01 -23.21
C ALA A 366 -11.18 -37.58 -23.69
N ALA A 367 -11.41 -36.28 -23.79
CA ALA A 367 -12.57 -35.73 -24.46
C ALA A 367 -12.28 -35.75 -25.97
N SER A 368 -13.02 -36.60 -26.66
CA SER A 368 -13.11 -36.69 -28.11
C SER A 368 -13.35 -35.31 -28.74
N GLN A 369 -12.46 -34.91 -29.65
CA GLN A 369 -12.67 -33.78 -30.55
C GLN A 369 -13.96 -33.97 -31.37
N PRO A 370 -14.87 -32.98 -31.44
CA PRO A 370 -15.91 -32.96 -32.44
C PRO A 370 -15.33 -32.45 -33.77
N THR A 371 -15.36 -33.30 -34.78
CA THR A 371 -15.11 -32.95 -36.19
C THR A 371 -16.20 -32.00 -36.66
N ALA A 372 -15.91 -30.70 -36.74
CA ALA A 372 -16.77 -29.72 -37.39
C ALA A 372 -16.53 -29.76 -38.91
N SER A 373 -17.56 -30.14 -39.66
CA SER A 373 -17.62 -30.07 -41.12
C SER A 373 -17.60 -28.61 -41.58
N GLN A 374 -16.64 -28.26 -42.43
CA GLN A 374 -16.62 -26.98 -43.14
C GLN A 374 -17.76 -26.90 -44.18
N PRO A 375 -18.36 -25.70 -44.40
CA PRO A 375 -19.29 -25.50 -45.49
C PRO A 375 -18.53 -25.29 -46.81
N THR A 376 -18.83 -26.11 -47.80
CA THR A 376 -18.38 -26.00 -49.19
C THR A 376 -18.97 -24.74 -49.83
N ILE A 377 -18.13 -23.77 -50.20
CA ILE A 377 -18.51 -22.67 -51.09
C ILE A 377 -18.12 -23.08 -52.52
N ASN A 378 -19.11 -23.26 -53.38
CA ASN A 378 -18.92 -23.50 -54.81
C ASN A 378 -18.44 -22.22 -55.49
N GLN A 379 -17.23 -22.26 -56.06
CA GLN A 379 -16.73 -21.24 -56.99
C GLN A 379 -16.78 -21.79 -58.43
N PRO A 380 -17.11 -20.97 -59.46
CA PRO A 380 -17.24 -21.45 -60.83
C PRO A 380 -15.88 -21.70 -61.48
N THR A 381 -15.80 -22.81 -62.20
CA THR A 381 -14.66 -23.28 -62.98
C THR A 381 -14.44 -22.43 -64.23
N THR A 382 -13.22 -21.91 -64.42
CA THR A 382 -12.68 -21.53 -65.74
C THR A 382 -11.50 -22.46 -66.07
N PRO A 383 -11.39 -22.96 -67.31
CA PRO A 383 -10.36 -23.92 -67.68
C PRO A 383 -9.06 -23.19 -67.99
N GLN A 384 -8.01 -23.42 -67.20
CA GLN A 384 -6.67 -22.94 -67.53
C GLN A 384 -5.70 -24.09 -67.71
N SER A 385 -5.02 -24.00 -68.85
CA SER A 385 -4.16 -24.95 -69.53
C SER A 385 -3.10 -25.63 -68.66
N ALA A 386 -2.88 -26.91 -68.98
CA ALA A 386 -1.76 -27.70 -68.49
C ALA A 386 -0.43 -27.08 -68.94
N ALA A 387 0.38 -26.68 -67.96
CA ALA A 387 1.82 -26.50 -68.10
C ALA A 387 2.50 -27.11 -66.88
N SER A 388 3.36 -28.08 -67.14
CA SER A 388 4.16 -28.84 -66.20
C SER A 388 5.07 -27.93 -65.37
N GLN A 389 4.92 -27.95 -64.04
CA GLN A 389 5.88 -27.37 -63.10
C GLN A 389 6.54 -28.47 -62.26
N PRO A 390 7.84 -28.33 -61.94
CA PRO A 390 8.64 -29.40 -61.35
C PRO A 390 8.39 -29.52 -59.84
N THR A 391 8.40 -30.77 -59.37
CA THR A 391 8.40 -31.14 -57.95
C THR A 391 9.67 -30.58 -57.28
N ALA A 392 9.55 -29.44 -56.62
CA ALA A 392 10.56 -28.97 -55.66
C ALA A 392 10.27 -29.63 -54.30
N SER A 393 11.14 -30.54 -53.90
CA SER A 393 11.21 -31.08 -52.54
C SER A 393 11.42 -29.93 -51.55
N GLN A 394 10.51 -29.79 -50.58
CA GLN A 394 10.70 -28.94 -49.42
C GLN A 394 11.98 -29.36 -48.68
N PRO A 395 12.87 -28.42 -48.30
CA PRO A 395 13.98 -28.74 -47.43
C PRO A 395 13.44 -28.96 -46.02
N THR A 396 13.56 -30.18 -45.52
CA THR A 396 13.49 -30.49 -44.10
C THR A 396 14.60 -29.71 -43.40
N ILE A 397 14.26 -28.60 -42.75
CA ILE A 397 15.16 -27.89 -41.86
C ILE A 397 15.33 -28.77 -40.61
N ASN A 398 16.39 -29.58 -40.60
CA ASN A 398 16.92 -30.17 -39.39
C ASN A 398 17.41 -29.02 -38.49
N GLN A 399 16.61 -28.64 -37.49
CA GLN A 399 17.09 -27.78 -36.41
C GLN A 399 18.29 -28.47 -35.73
N PRO A 400 19.45 -27.80 -35.59
CA PRO A 400 20.55 -28.33 -34.82
C PRO A 400 20.08 -28.50 -33.36
N ASN A 401 20.11 -29.73 -32.86
CA ASN A 401 20.07 -30.00 -31.43
C ASN A 401 21.29 -29.35 -30.77
N LEU A 402 21.16 -28.09 -30.37
CA LEU A 402 22.09 -27.45 -29.47
C LEU A 402 22.01 -28.21 -28.13
N PRO A 403 23.14 -28.64 -27.54
CA PRO A 403 23.13 -29.25 -26.23
C PRO A 403 22.49 -28.25 -25.26
N GLN A 404 21.34 -28.64 -24.71
CA GLN A 404 20.63 -27.91 -23.68
C GLN A 404 21.56 -27.81 -22.47
N LYS A 405 22.35 -26.73 -22.44
CA LYS A 405 23.23 -26.38 -21.34
C LYS A 405 22.32 -26.29 -20.12
N ASN A 406 22.43 -27.27 -19.22
CA ASN A 406 21.71 -27.28 -17.95
C ASN A 406 21.80 -25.86 -17.38
N PRO A 407 20.66 -25.16 -17.19
CA PRO A 407 20.72 -23.82 -16.64
C PRO A 407 21.50 -23.89 -15.33
N PRO A 408 22.42 -22.93 -15.08
CA PRO A 408 23.18 -22.91 -13.85
C PRO A 408 22.18 -23.08 -12.70
N LYS A 409 22.44 -24.04 -11.79
CA LYS A 409 21.63 -24.28 -10.58
C LYS A 409 21.30 -22.92 -9.98
N GLN A 410 20.10 -22.40 -10.26
CA GLN A 410 19.62 -21.18 -9.65
C GLN A 410 19.61 -21.51 -8.17
N GLU A 411 20.51 -20.90 -7.40
CA GLU A 411 20.44 -20.94 -5.95
C GLU A 411 18.99 -20.64 -5.59
N LEU A 412 18.30 -21.61 -4.98
CA LEU A 412 16.88 -21.52 -4.70
C LEU A 412 16.63 -20.22 -3.93
N ASN A 413 16.07 -19.25 -4.65
CA ASN A 413 15.77 -17.89 -4.20
C ASN A 413 14.66 -17.96 -3.14
N GLY A 414 15.00 -18.44 -1.94
CA GLY A 414 14.07 -18.56 -0.83
C GLY A 414 14.48 -19.53 0.28
N SER A 415 15.45 -20.44 0.05
CA SER A 415 15.85 -21.45 1.05
C SER A 415 16.10 -20.80 2.43
N GLY A 416 15.54 -21.34 3.51
CA GLY A 416 15.69 -20.83 4.88
C GLY A 416 14.75 -19.69 5.30
N SER A 417 14.02 -19.03 4.41
CA SER A 417 13.10 -17.92 4.77
C SER A 417 11.69 -18.37 5.18
N ASN A 418 11.46 -19.68 5.27
CA ASN A 418 10.17 -20.26 5.64
C ASN A 418 10.25 -20.81 7.06
N PHE A 419 9.19 -20.61 7.84
CA PHE A 419 8.95 -21.42 9.02
C PHE A 419 8.03 -22.58 8.63
N GLU A 420 8.49 -23.80 8.84
CA GLU A 420 7.69 -25.01 8.60
C GLU A 420 6.66 -25.12 9.71
N LEU A 421 5.44 -24.66 9.42
CA LEU A 421 4.33 -24.75 10.35
C LEU A 421 3.11 -25.26 9.61
N GLU A 422 2.81 -26.54 9.84
CA GLU A 422 1.62 -27.21 9.32
C GLU A 422 0.35 -26.42 9.66
N THR A 423 -0.64 -26.50 8.79
CA THR A 423 -1.98 -25.95 9.01
C THR A 423 -2.64 -26.53 10.25
N GLY A 424 -2.40 -27.81 10.54
CA GLY A 424 -2.97 -28.51 11.71
C GLY A 424 -4.36 -29.09 11.50
N PHE A 425 -4.91 -29.12 10.28
CA PHE A 425 -6.24 -29.70 10.02
C PHE A 425 -6.34 -31.18 10.38
N LYS A 426 -5.25 -31.95 10.20
CA LYS A 426 -5.19 -33.38 10.57
C LYS A 426 -5.35 -33.62 12.08
N GLY A 427 -4.88 -32.67 12.89
CA GLY A 427 -4.97 -32.72 14.36
C GLY A 427 -6.22 -32.08 14.95
N GLY A 428 -7.24 -31.80 14.12
CA GLY A 428 -8.50 -31.17 14.54
C GLY A 428 -8.42 -29.66 14.81
N ALA A 429 -9.54 -29.08 15.24
CA ALA A 429 -9.70 -27.63 15.42
C ALA A 429 -8.71 -27.01 16.41
N GLY A 430 -8.37 -27.72 17.50
CA GLY A 430 -7.40 -27.23 18.50
C GLY A 430 -5.99 -27.07 17.92
N SER A 431 -5.54 -28.05 17.13
CA SER A 431 -4.25 -28.00 16.44
C SER A 431 -4.20 -26.87 15.41
N PHE A 432 -5.28 -26.72 14.62
CA PHE A 432 -5.42 -25.61 13.67
C PHE A 432 -5.36 -24.24 14.35
N LEU A 433 -6.08 -24.05 15.46
CA LEU A 433 -6.08 -22.78 16.20
C LEU A 433 -4.71 -22.48 16.81
N LYS A 434 -4.06 -23.48 17.42
CA LYS A 434 -2.70 -23.34 17.96
C LYS A 434 -1.70 -22.95 16.87
N ASN A 435 -1.71 -23.64 15.73
CA ASN A 435 -0.80 -23.37 14.63
C ASN A 435 -1.10 -22.05 13.93
N SER A 436 -2.37 -21.63 13.88
CA SER A 436 -2.75 -20.31 13.35
C SER A 436 -2.28 -19.19 14.28
N PHE A 437 -2.43 -19.35 15.60
CA PHE A 437 -1.94 -18.39 16.58
C PHE A 437 -0.40 -18.28 16.57
N GLN A 438 0.30 -19.39 16.42
CA GLN A 438 1.75 -19.40 16.26
C GLN A 438 2.19 -18.70 14.97
N SER A 439 1.50 -18.95 13.85
CA SER A 439 1.73 -18.22 12.58
C SER A 439 1.45 -16.72 12.70
N PHE A 440 0.41 -16.35 13.45
CA PHE A 440 0.08 -14.95 13.74
C PHE A 440 1.20 -14.29 14.55
N THR A 441 1.71 -14.99 15.56
CA THR A 441 2.86 -14.55 16.37
C THR A 441 4.10 -14.35 15.50
N TYR A 442 4.37 -15.27 14.56
CA TYR A 442 5.46 -15.11 13.59
C TYR A 442 5.24 -13.93 12.64
N SER A 443 4.01 -13.70 12.22
CA SER A 443 3.66 -12.55 11.37
C SER A 443 3.81 -11.22 12.10
N LEU A 444 3.52 -11.18 13.40
CA LEU A 444 3.59 -9.99 14.25
C LEU A 444 5.00 -9.72 14.80
N LEU A 445 5.73 -10.76 15.18
CA LEU A 445 7.01 -10.63 15.91
C LEU A 445 8.21 -11.13 15.09
N GLY A 446 8.01 -11.93 14.05
CA GLY A 446 9.12 -12.56 13.32
C GLY A 446 9.95 -11.61 12.44
N PRO A 447 11.17 -12.03 12.06
CA PRO A 447 11.82 -13.27 12.49
C PRO A 447 12.32 -13.13 13.92
N PHE A 448 12.30 -14.23 14.65
CA PHE A 448 12.98 -14.27 15.92
C PHE A 448 14.49 -14.42 15.72
N PRO A 449 15.34 -13.84 16.58
CA PRO A 449 16.80 -13.92 16.44
C PRO A 449 17.34 -15.35 16.32
N TRP A 450 16.73 -16.33 17.00
CA TRP A 450 17.13 -17.73 16.95
C TRP A 450 16.66 -18.48 15.69
N GLN A 451 15.78 -17.88 14.87
CA GLN A 451 15.33 -18.47 13.59
C GLN A 451 16.26 -18.11 12.42
N LEU A 452 17.27 -17.27 12.66
CA LEU A 452 18.14 -16.76 11.63
C LEU A 452 19.25 -17.76 11.33
N THR A 453 19.12 -18.45 10.21
CA THR A 453 20.11 -19.41 9.72
C THR A 453 21.02 -18.80 8.66
N GLN A 454 20.56 -17.76 7.96
CA GLN A 454 21.28 -17.17 6.83
C GLN A 454 21.63 -15.70 7.04
N LYS A 455 22.78 -15.27 6.52
CA LYS A 455 23.26 -13.87 6.61
C LYS A 455 22.24 -12.85 6.11
N ARG A 456 21.51 -13.16 5.04
CA ARG A 456 20.45 -12.26 4.51
C ARG A 456 19.32 -11.98 5.50
N GLN A 457 19.06 -12.91 6.42
CA GLN A 457 17.99 -12.78 7.41
C GLN A 457 18.37 -11.83 8.54
N VAL A 458 19.68 -11.58 8.74
CA VAL A 458 20.18 -10.59 9.71
C VAL A 458 19.63 -9.20 9.40
N ILE A 459 19.34 -8.89 8.14
CA ILE A 459 18.70 -7.62 7.75
C ILE A 459 17.28 -7.51 8.36
N GLY A 460 16.59 -8.64 8.55
CA GLY A 460 15.32 -8.69 9.26
C GLY A 460 15.42 -8.27 10.73
N LEU A 461 16.58 -8.44 11.38
CA LEU A 461 16.77 -7.97 12.76
C LEU A 461 16.79 -6.44 12.89
N ALA A 462 17.27 -5.75 11.86
CA ALA A 462 17.25 -4.29 11.83
C ALA A 462 15.82 -3.75 11.96
N GLU A 463 14.82 -4.55 11.58
CA GLU A 463 13.41 -4.25 11.77
C GLU A 463 12.86 -4.76 13.09
N THR A 464 13.11 -6.03 13.44
CA THR A 464 12.45 -6.65 14.60
C THR A 464 12.94 -6.11 15.93
N ILE A 465 14.21 -5.73 16.04
CA ILE A 465 14.75 -5.18 17.29
C ILE A 465 14.07 -3.84 17.64
N PRO A 466 14.04 -2.81 16.77
CA PRO A 466 13.27 -1.59 17.03
C PRO A 466 11.79 -1.87 17.30
N TRP A 467 11.21 -2.83 16.57
CA TRP A 467 9.81 -3.22 16.76
C TRP A 467 9.54 -3.79 18.15
N TYR A 468 10.43 -4.64 18.68
CA TYR A 468 10.31 -5.17 20.04
C TYR A 468 10.46 -4.07 21.08
N ILE A 469 11.42 -3.16 20.90
CA ILE A 469 11.59 -2.00 21.79
C ILE A 469 10.29 -1.18 21.84
N LEU A 470 9.66 -0.91 20.69
CA LEU A 470 8.40 -0.19 20.60
C LEU A 470 7.26 -0.95 21.30
N ILE A 471 7.15 -2.26 21.14
CA ILE A 471 6.14 -3.09 21.82
C ILE A 471 6.35 -3.07 23.34
N ILE A 472 7.59 -3.22 23.81
CA ILE A 472 7.92 -3.22 25.24
C ILE A 472 7.58 -1.85 25.84
N ALA A 473 8.01 -0.76 25.19
CA ALA A 473 7.69 0.60 25.61
C ALA A 473 6.17 0.82 25.65
N PHE A 474 5.45 0.39 24.60
CA PHE A 474 3.99 0.47 24.53
C PHE A 474 3.30 -0.31 25.66
N THR A 475 3.76 -1.53 25.94
CA THR A 475 3.19 -2.37 26.98
C THR A 475 3.42 -1.75 28.35
N TYR A 476 4.65 -1.29 28.63
CA TYR A 476 4.98 -0.62 29.88
C TYR A 476 4.17 0.67 30.07
N GLY A 477 4.09 1.53 29.06
CA GLY A 477 3.31 2.75 29.12
C GLY A 477 1.81 2.50 29.27
N SER A 478 1.27 1.47 28.60
CA SER A 478 -0.13 1.06 28.74
C SER A 478 -0.43 0.55 30.15
N VAL A 479 0.41 -0.33 30.72
CA VAL A 479 0.25 -0.83 32.08
C VAL A 479 0.35 0.30 33.11
N SER A 480 1.32 1.20 32.94
CA SER A 480 1.48 2.38 33.81
C SER A 480 0.25 3.29 33.76
N PHE A 481 -0.26 3.57 32.56
CA PHE A 481 -1.47 4.37 32.37
C PHE A 481 -2.70 3.70 33.00
N ILE A 482 -2.88 2.39 32.79
CA ILE A 482 -4.00 1.63 33.35
C ILE A 482 -3.93 1.60 34.89
N LYS A 483 -2.73 1.45 35.47
CA LYS A 483 -2.55 1.48 36.93
C LYS A 483 -2.89 2.85 37.53
N LYS A 484 -2.52 3.94 36.85
CA LYS A 484 -2.77 5.32 37.34
C LYS A 484 -4.21 5.79 37.13
N ASN A 485 -4.78 5.54 35.96
CA ASN A 485 -6.07 6.12 35.54
C ASN A 485 -7.21 5.10 35.45
N GLY A 486 -6.91 3.80 35.51
CA GLY A 486 -7.87 2.73 35.28
C GLY A 486 -8.03 2.34 33.80
N ILE A 487 -8.69 1.21 33.58
CA ILE A 487 -8.89 0.62 32.24
C ILE A 487 -9.88 1.41 31.37
N LEU A 488 -10.90 2.01 31.97
CA LEU A 488 -11.96 2.69 31.22
C LEU A 488 -11.44 3.98 30.54
N PRO A 489 -10.66 4.85 31.21
CA PRO A 489 -10.01 5.98 30.54
C PRO A 489 -9.05 5.55 29.43
N PHE A 490 -8.34 4.43 29.62
CA PHE A 490 -7.44 3.87 28.61
C PHE A 490 -8.21 3.48 27.33
N LEU A 491 -9.30 2.74 27.48
CA LEU A 491 -10.16 2.35 26.36
C LEU A 491 -10.80 3.57 25.68
N LYS A 492 -11.22 4.58 26.45
CA LYS A 492 -11.77 5.82 25.92
C LYS A 492 -10.72 6.62 25.12
N PHE A 493 -9.47 6.65 25.58
CA PHE A 493 -8.36 7.29 24.89
C PHE A 493 -8.06 6.60 23.55
N TYR A 494 -7.94 5.28 23.54
CA TYR A 494 -7.67 4.50 22.33
C TYR A 494 -8.89 4.22 21.45
N LYS A 495 -10.10 4.68 21.85
CA LYS A 495 -11.33 4.49 21.06
C LYS A 495 -11.17 4.97 19.61
N SER A 496 -10.47 6.09 19.40
CA SER A 496 -10.24 6.63 18.05
C SER A 496 -9.22 5.82 17.23
N SER A 497 -8.36 5.06 17.89
CA SER A 497 -7.36 4.19 17.27
C SER A 497 -7.90 2.81 16.89
N LEU A 498 -9.16 2.49 17.25
CA LEU A 498 -9.75 1.18 17.03
C LEU A 498 -9.74 0.73 15.55
N PRO A 499 -10.05 1.60 14.55
CA PRO A 499 -9.99 1.18 13.14
C PRO A 499 -8.62 0.68 12.69
N LEU A 500 -7.56 1.30 13.19
CA LEU A 500 -6.18 0.90 12.90
C LEU A 500 -5.89 -0.47 13.52
N LEU A 501 -6.28 -0.67 14.79
CA LEU A 501 -6.05 -1.92 15.50
C LEU A 501 -6.78 -3.10 14.84
N ILE A 502 -8.07 -2.92 14.55
CA ILE A 502 -8.90 -3.95 13.91
C ILE A 502 -8.36 -4.27 12.51
N PHE A 503 -8.02 -3.25 11.73
CA PHE A 503 -7.39 -3.43 10.42
C PHE A 503 -6.09 -4.25 10.51
N SER A 504 -5.21 -3.92 11.47
CA SER A 504 -3.95 -4.65 11.66
C SER A 504 -4.18 -6.10 12.08
N ILE A 505 -5.14 -6.36 12.98
CA ILE A 505 -5.48 -7.73 13.41
C ILE A 505 -6.00 -8.56 12.23
N PHE A 506 -6.95 -8.05 11.44
CA PHE A 506 -7.46 -8.78 10.27
C PHE A 506 -6.38 -9.01 9.21
N THR A 507 -5.54 -8.00 8.96
CA THR A 507 -4.47 -8.11 7.96
C THR A 507 -3.46 -9.18 8.39
N LEU A 508 -2.95 -9.12 9.63
CA LEU A 508 -2.01 -10.11 10.15
C LEU A 508 -2.64 -11.49 10.28
N GLY A 509 -3.93 -11.56 10.65
CA GLY A 509 -4.72 -12.79 10.69
C GLY A 509 -4.78 -13.45 9.32
N ALA A 510 -5.16 -12.71 8.28
CA ALA A 510 -5.19 -13.21 6.91
C ALA A 510 -3.80 -13.69 6.45
N LEU A 511 -2.73 -12.95 6.74
CA LEU A 511 -1.37 -13.37 6.39
C LEU A 511 -0.98 -14.66 7.09
N SER A 512 -1.30 -14.79 8.37
CA SER A 512 -0.97 -15.96 9.17
C SER A 512 -1.67 -17.24 8.69
N LEU A 513 -2.82 -17.11 8.03
CA LEU A 513 -3.55 -18.23 7.46
C LEU A 513 -2.93 -18.74 6.16
N PHE A 514 -2.48 -17.84 5.28
CA PHE A 514 -2.14 -18.20 3.89
C PHE A 514 -0.64 -18.22 3.58
N ILE A 515 0.20 -17.58 4.39
CA ILE A 515 1.60 -17.32 4.04
C ILE A 515 2.50 -17.77 5.19
N ASN A 516 3.50 -18.60 4.89
CA ASN A 516 4.55 -19.03 5.82
C ASN A 516 5.95 -18.50 5.44
N ASN A 517 6.07 -17.80 4.32
CA ASN A 517 7.32 -17.22 3.87
C ASN A 517 7.53 -15.84 4.52
N TYR A 518 8.60 -15.72 5.31
CA TYR A 518 8.87 -14.50 6.06
C TYR A 518 9.07 -13.27 5.16
N GLY A 519 9.81 -13.40 4.05
CA GLY A 519 10.06 -12.27 3.15
C GLY A 519 8.77 -11.72 2.53
N ILE A 520 7.86 -12.61 2.15
CA ILE A 520 6.53 -12.25 1.64
C ILE A 520 5.69 -11.60 2.75
N ILE A 521 5.71 -12.15 3.97
CA ILE A 521 5.00 -11.59 5.13
C ILE A 521 5.50 -10.20 5.48
N ALA A 522 6.82 -10.00 5.56
CA ALA A 522 7.46 -8.72 5.87
C ALA A 522 7.05 -7.63 4.88
N ARG A 523 6.98 -7.98 3.59
CA ARG A 523 6.48 -7.09 2.53
C ARG A 523 5.01 -6.72 2.69
N ILE A 524 4.15 -7.71 2.97
CA ILE A 524 2.69 -7.49 2.94
C ILE A 524 2.15 -6.91 4.26
N ARG A 525 2.84 -7.13 5.39
CA ARG A 525 2.40 -6.63 6.71
C ARG A 525 2.64 -5.13 6.92
N ILE A 526 3.39 -4.47 6.04
CA ILE A 526 3.76 -3.05 6.16
C ILE A 526 2.59 -2.13 6.54
N PRO A 527 1.44 -2.12 5.84
CA PRO A 527 0.34 -1.22 6.20
C PRO A 527 -0.22 -1.50 7.60
N ALA A 528 -0.24 -2.76 8.05
CA ALA A 528 -0.66 -3.12 9.41
C ALA A 528 0.36 -2.61 10.45
N PHE A 529 1.66 -2.72 10.16
CA PHE A 529 2.72 -2.23 11.04
C PHE A 529 2.72 -0.70 11.12
N ILE A 530 2.53 0.01 10.01
CA ILE A 530 2.37 1.46 9.99
C ILE A 530 1.19 1.89 10.87
N CYS A 531 0.07 1.18 10.79
CA CYS A 531 -1.08 1.43 11.66
C CYS A 531 -0.72 1.20 13.14
N LEU A 532 -0.04 0.11 13.48
CA LEU A 532 0.36 -0.16 14.87
C LEU A 532 1.39 0.85 15.39
N ILE A 533 2.38 1.25 14.59
CA ILE A 533 3.34 2.31 14.93
C ILE A 533 2.61 3.61 15.23
N SER A 534 1.60 3.96 14.43
CA SER A 534 0.76 5.14 14.66
C SER A 534 0.04 5.07 16.01
N ILE A 535 -0.49 3.90 16.40
CA ILE A 535 -1.12 3.69 17.71
C ILE A 535 -0.09 3.82 18.83
N ILE A 536 1.06 3.17 18.70
CA ILE A 536 2.14 3.18 19.71
C ILE A 536 2.63 4.60 19.94
N CYS A 537 2.88 5.38 18.88
CA CYS A 537 3.39 6.73 19.00
C CYS A 537 2.42 7.71 19.69
N VAL A 538 1.11 7.49 19.59
CA VAL A 538 0.10 8.29 20.30
C VAL A 538 0.18 8.11 21.81
N MET A 539 0.70 6.97 22.29
CA MET A 539 0.94 6.74 23.72
C MET A 539 1.99 7.69 24.30
N PHE A 540 2.98 8.13 23.51
CA PHE A 540 4.02 9.05 23.96
C PHE A 540 3.57 10.52 23.96
N ASN A 541 2.26 10.76 23.93
CA ASN A 541 1.71 12.09 23.97
C ASN A 541 1.79 12.65 25.40
N GLU A 542 2.68 13.64 25.61
CA GLU A 542 2.88 14.37 26.88
C GLU A 542 1.56 14.92 27.48
N ARG A 543 0.53 15.19 26.66
CA ARG A 543 -0.80 15.61 27.15
C ARG A 543 -1.52 14.54 27.99
N LEU A 544 -1.07 13.29 28.01
CA LEU A 544 -1.64 12.26 28.87
C LEU A 544 -1.49 12.59 30.36
N GLU A 545 -0.42 13.27 30.74
CA GLU A 545 -0.19 13.67 32.13
C GLU A 545 -1.07 14.87 32.50
N GLN A 546 -1.16 15.87 31.62
CA GLN A 546 -1.91 17.11 31.88
C GLN A 546 -3.44 16.97 31.87
N ILE A 547 -4.00 15.96 31.19
CA ILE A 547 -5.47 15.75 31.12
C ILE A 547 -6.03 15.12 32.40
N TYR A 548 -5.20 14.43 33.18
CA TYR A 548 -5.63 13.66 34.35
C TYR A 548 -5.00 14.11 35.67
N GLU A 549 -4.17 15.15 35.68
CA GLU A 549 -3.94 15.85 36.94
C GLU A 549 -5.25 16.48 37.41
N PRO A 550 -5.78 16.07 38.58
CA PRO A 550 -6.94 16.73 39.16
C PRO A 550 -6.55 18.18 39.45
N ARG A 551 -7.28 19.12 38.87
CA ARG A 551 -7.24 20.52 39.31
C ARG A 551 -7.84 20.66 40.68
#